data_AF-A0A3D4U9K4-F1
#
_entry.id   AF-A0A3D4U9K4-F1
#
_cell.length_a   1.000
_cell.length_b   1.000
_cell.length_c   1.000
_cell.angle_alpha   90.00
_cell.angle_beta   90.00
_cell.angle_gamma   90.00
#
_symmetry.space_group_name_H-M   'P 1'
#
loop_
_entity.id
_entity.type
_entity.pdbx_description
1 polymer ?
#
loop_
_entity_poly.entity_id
_entity_poly.type
_entity_poly.pdbx_seq_one_letter_code
_entity_poly.pdbx_strand_id
1 'polypeptide(L)'
;MINITRSMLEFKEAVRHTWNCYFSGSDDPISPETQEAFSSIERALLRVLVLAPHGVGDLADSYRLRVLPSILVSPTYIPGEMPIRFGLRDANKNVVWDEETLIKIDDSTRFHFFDFFDWYQYGHVDLPFVRVRCIPQTGDEANESTPALIEQRYCQFMLVTS
;
A
#
# COMPACT_ATOMS: atom_id res chain seq x y z
N MET A 1 -3.51 -19.29 -1.78
CA MET A 1 -3.35 -17.86 -2.12
C MET A 1 -4.30 -17.51 -3.25
N ILE A 2 -4.99 -16.38 -3.15
CA ILE A 2 -5.99 -15.93 -4.12
C ILE A 2 -5.45 -14.67 -4.79
N ASN A 3 -5.45 -14.59 -6.12
CA ASN A 3 -5.08 -13.36 -6.81
C ASN A 3 -6.23 -12.35 -6.69
N ILE A 4 -5.97 -11.24 -6.00
CA ILE A 4 -6.93 -10.15 -5.74
C ILE A 4 -6.53 -8.86 -6.46
N THR A 5 -5.64 -8.95 -7.47
CA THR A 5 -5.09 -7.78 -8.17
C THR A 5 -6.20 -6.91 -8.74
N ARG A 6 -7.21 -7.50 -9.38
CA ARG A 6 -8.34 -6.74 -9.94
C ARG A 6 -9.07 -5.94 -8.85
N SER A 7 -9.46 -6.58 -7.75
CA SER A 7 -10.16 -5.93 -6.64
C SER A 7 -9.34 -4.83 -6.00
N MET A 8 -8.02 -5.02 -5.89
CA MET A 8 -7.09 -4.00 -5.37
C MET A 8 -7.00 -2.79 -6.29
N LEU A 9 -7.00 -2.97 -7.61
CA LEU A 9 -7.01 -1.88 -8.58
C LEU A 9 -8.36 -1.16 -8.61
N GLU A 10 -9.48 -1.88 -8.51
CA GLU A 10 -10.81 -1.28 -8.36
C GLU A 10 -10.90 -0.46 -7.06
N PHE A 11 -10.34 -0.96 -5.95
CA PHE A 11 -10.20 -0.21 -4.70
C PHE A 11 -9.35 1.07 -4.88
N LYS A 12 -8.18 0.98 -5.53
CA LYS A 12 -7.33 2.13 -5.84
C LYS A 12 -8.09 3.21 -6.61
N GLU A 13 -8.80 2.82 -7.68
CA GLU A 13 -9.56 3.76 -8.49
C GLU A 13 -10.73 4.39 -7.72
N ALA A 14 -11.41 3.62 -6.86
CA ALA A 14 -12.46 4.14 -6.00
C ALA A 14 -11.91 5.21 -5.03
N VAL A 15 -10.79 4.93 -4.36
CA VAL A 15 -10.11 5.88 -3.46
C VAL A 15 -9.70 7.15 -4.23
N ARG A 16 -9.04 6.98 -5.38
CA ARG A 16 -8.60 8.08 -6.24
C ARG A 16 -9.75 8.97 -6.66
N HIS A 17 -10.81 8.38 -7.18
CA HIS A 17 -11.99 9.09 -7.63
C HIS A 17 -12.67 9.83 -6.47
N THR A 18 -12.87 9.17 -5.33
CA THR A 18 -13.50 9.80 -4.16
C THR A 18 -12.69 11.01 -3.70
N TRP A 19 -11.36 10.91 -3.61
CA TRP A 19 -10.52 12.04 -3.23
C TRP A 19 -10.64 13.20 -4.21
N ASN A 20 -10.37 12.93 -5.49
CA ASN A 20 -10.30 13.94 -6.54
C ASN A 20 -11.63 14.65 -6.81
N CYS A 21 -12.76 13.99 -6.54
CA CYS A 21 -14.07 14.58 -6.77
C CYS A 21 -14.64 15.32 -5.56
N TYR A 22 -14.32 14.89 -4.34
CA TYR A 22 -15.04 15.35 -3.14
C TYR A 22 -14.14 15.95 -2.05
N PHE A 23 -12.82 15.72 -2.09
CA PHE A 23 -11.90 16.13 -1.03
C PHE A 23 -10.76 17.04 -1.51
N SER A 24 -10.32 16.91 -2.77
CA SER A 24 -9.17 17.67 -3.29
C SER A 24 -9.44 19.17 -3.54
N GLY A 25 -10.68 19.64 -3.32
CA GLY A 25 -11.12 21.00 -3.66
C GLY A 25 -11.76 21.79 -2.51
N SER A 26 -11.82 21.22 -1.31
CA SER A 26 -12.32 21.91 -0.11
C SER A 26 -11.14 22.54 0.63
N ASP A 27 -11.16 23.88 0.73
CA ASP A 27 -10.28 24.80 1.47
C ASP A 27 -8.92 24.27 1.96
N ASP A 28 -7.84 24.87 1.45
CA ASP A 28 -6.48 24.64 1.93
C ASP A 28 -6.24 25.48 3.20
N PRO A 29 -5.81 24.90 4.34
CA PRO A 29 -5.45 23.50 4.57
C PRO A 29 -6.62 22.57 4.90
N ILE A 30 -6.55 21.33 4.39
CA ILE A 30 -7.49 20.25 4.71
C ILE A 30 -7.52 20.01 6.23
N SER A 31 -8.71 20.07 6.82
CA SER A 31 -8.88 19.90 8.27
C SER A 31 -8.60 18.44 8.70
N PRO A 32 -8.14 18.21 9.94
CA PRO A 32 -7.96 16.87 10.49
C PRO A 32 -9.23 15.99 10.42
N GLU A 33 -10.40 16.59 10.64
CA GLU A 33 -11.70 15.91 10.57
C GLU A 33 -12.00 15.42 9.15
N THR A 34 -11.61 16.21 8.15
CA THR A 34 -11.77 15.86 6.73
C THR A 34 -10.86 14.68 6.35
N GLN A 35 -9.62 14.67 6.85
CA GLN A 35 -8.69 13.55 6.68
C GLN A 35 -9.19 12.27 7.35
N GLU A 36 -9.75 12.38 8.56
CA GLU A 36 -10.31 11.24 9.30
C GLU A 36 -11.57 10.67 8.60
N ALA A 37 -12.43 11.55 8.09
CA ALA A 37 -13.59 11.16 7.30
C ALA A 37 -13.16 10.40 6.04
N PHE A 38 -12.18 10.92 5.29
CA PHE A 38 -11.66 10.23 4.12
C PHE A 38 -11.02 8.88 4.46
N SER A 39 -10.20 8.82 5.50
CA SER A 39 -9.58 7.58 5.97
C SER A 39 -10.62 6.51 6.35
N SER A 40 -11.76 6.92 6.87
CA SER A 40 -12.89 6.02 7.18
C SER A 40 -13.57 5.48 5.92
N ILE A 41 -13.68 6.31 4.88
CA ILE A 41 -14.17 5.87 3.55
C ILE A 41 -13.19 4.88 2.92
N GLU A 42 -11.87 5.16 2.95
CA GLU A 42 -10.87 4.22 2.40
C GLU A 42 -10.98 2.83 3.04
N ARG A 43 -11.09 2.78 4.38
CA ARG A 43 -11.26 1.52 5.12
C ARG A 43 -12.52 0.78 4.71
N ALA A 44 -13.64 1.49 4.55
CA ALA A 44 -14.90 0.90 4.10
C ALA A 44 -14.80 0.36 2.67
N LEU A 45 -14.15 1.10 1.76
CA LEU A 45 -13.92 0.65 0.38
C LEU A 45 -13.06 -0.62 0.34
N LEU A 46 -11.94 -0.65 1.07
CA LEU A 46 -11.09 -1.85 1.15
C LEU A 46 -11.87 -3.06 1.71
N ARG A 47 -12.64 -2.83 2.78
CA ARG A 47 -13.50 -3.87 3.39
C ARG A 47 -14.43 -4.48 2.35
N VAL A 48 -15.20 -3.65 1.65
CA VAL A 48 -16.28 -4.12 0.78
C VAL A 48 -15.77 -4.66 -0.54
N LEU A 49 -14.81 -3.98 -1.17
CA LEU A 49 -14.35 -4.31 -2.52
C LEU A 49 -13.33 -5.45 -2.55
N VAL A 50 -12.53 -5.59 -1.50
CA VAL A 50 -11.40 -6.54 -1.48
C VAL A 50 -11.61 -7.64 -0.45
N LEU A 51 -11.86 -7.31 0.81
CA LEU A 51 -11.68 -8.25 1.91
C LEU A 51 -12.94 -9.08 2.27
N ALA A 52 -14.12 -8.46 2.30
CA ALA A 52 -15.38 -9.12 2.62
C ALA A 52 -15.75 -10.27 1.67
N PRO A 53 -15.49 -10.18 0.33
CA PRO A 53 -15.70 -11.31 -0.59
C PRO A 53 -14.90 -12.57 -0.23
N HIS A 54 -13.86 -12.44 0.61
CA HIS A 54 -13.00 -13.53 1.05
C HIS A 54 -13.15 -13.85 2.55
N GLY A 55 -14.18 -13.30 3.22
CA GLY A 55 -14.47 -13.60 4.63
C GLY A 55 -13.53 -12.97 5.65
N VAL A 56 -12.71 -11.98 5.25
CA VAL A 56 -11.68 -11.34 6.09
C VAL A 56 -11.88 -9.81 6.21
N GLY A 57 -13.14 -9.37 6.17
CA GLY A 57 -13.51 -7.94 6.12
C GLY A 57 -13.11 -7.11 7.35
N ASP A 58 -12.85 -7.76 8.47
CA ASP A 58 -12.35 -7.18 9.73
C ASP A 58 -10.90 -6.69 9.60
N LEU A 59 -10.10 -7.28 8.71
CA LEU A 59 -8.72 -6.83 8.46
C LEU A 59 -8.65 -5.37 7.98
N ALA A 60 -9.74 -4.84 7.40
CA ALA A 60 -9.81 -3.45 6.94
C ALA A 60 -9.60 -2.42 8.06
N ASP A 61 -9.93 -2.75 9.32
CA ASP A 61 -9.72 -1.83 10.46
C ASP A 61 -8.24 -1.57 10.74
N SER A 62 -7.36 -2.40 10.20
CA SER A 62 -5.91 -2.31 10.33
C SER A 62 -5.24 -1.52 9.22
N TYR A 63 -5.99 -1.15 8.16
CA TYR A 63 -5.46 -0.45 6.99
C TYR A 63 -4.80 0.87 7.38
N ARG A 64 -3.59 1.13 6.85
CA ARG A 64 -2.71 2.28 7.16
C ARG A 64 -2.24 2.42 8.61
N LEU A 65 -2.71 1.56 9.53
CA LEU A 65 -2.26 1.52 10.93
C LEU A 65 -1.14 0.51 11.12
N ARG A 66 -1.25 -0.65 10.47
CA ARG A 66 -0.28 -1.74 10.52
C ARG A 66 -0.25 -2.48 9.19
N VAL A 67 0.78 -3.30 9.02
CA VAL A 67 0.88 -4.21 7.88
C VAL A 67 -0.34 -5.13 7.87
N LEU A 68 -0.90 -5.37 6.69
CA LEU A 68 -1.92 -6.40 6.48
C LEU A 68 -1.20 -7.70 6.07
N PRO A 69 -0.91 -8.62 7.02
CA PRO A 69 -0.07 -9.79 6.72
C PRO A 69 -0.67 -10.67 5.63
N SER A 70 -1.99 -10.69 5.51
CA SER A 70 -2.74 -11.46 4.52
C SER A 70 -2.62 -10.93 3.09
N ILE A 71 -2.22 -9.67 2.86
CA ILE A 71 -2.07 -9.14 1.49
C ILE A 71 -0.58 -9.05 1.14
N LEU A 72 -0.16 -9.95 0.28
CA LEU A 72 1.19 -9.96 -0.30
C LEU A 72 1.19 -9.22 -1.64
N VAL A 73 2.28 -8.50 -1.89
CA VAL A 73 2.61 -7.88 -3.16
C VAL A 73 3.64 -8.77 -3.85
N SER A 74 3.27 -9.32 -4.99
CA SER A 74 4.15 -10.13 -5.83
C SER A 74 4.58 -9.31 -7.05
N PRO A 75 5.88 -9.26 -7.37
CA PRO A 75 6.37 -8.57 -8.55
C PRO A 75 5.88 -9.25 -9.83
N THR A 76 5.53 -8.45 -10.84
CA THR A 76 5.11 -8.93 -12.17
C THR A 76 6.23 -8.89 -13.21
N TYR A 77 7.35 -8.21 -12.90
CA TYR A 77 8.40 -7.93 -13.88
C TYR A 77 9.39 -9.08 -14.04
N ILE A 78 9.53 -9.54 -15.28
CA ILE A 78 10.56 -10.49 -15.74
C ILE A 78 11.58 -9.63 -16.51
N PRO A 79 12.85 -9.57 -16.06
CA PRO A 79 13.67 -10.75 -15.80
C PRO A 79 14.13 -10.88 -14.34
N GLY A 80 13.23 -10.72 -13.37
CA GLY A 80 13.53 -10.96 -11.96
C GLY A 80 14.26 -9.80 -11.27
N GLU A 81 14.27 -8.62 -11.88
CA GLU A 81 14.68 -7.37 -11.24
C GLU A 81 13.50 -6.41 -11.13
N MET A 82 13.34 -5.72 -10.01
CA MET A 82 12.25 -4.77 -9.82
C MET A 82 12.79 -3.42 -9.35
N PRO A 83 12.39 -2.30 -9.98
CA PRO A 83 12.65 -0.98 -9.44
C PRO A 83 11.93 -0.79 -8.11
N ILE A 84 12.70 -0.48 -7.07
CA ILE A 84 12.19 -0.26 -5.72
C ILE A 84 12.90 0.95 -5.10
N ARG A 85 12.18 1.68 -4.25
CA ARG A 85 12.75 2.72 -3.38
C ARG A 85 12.59 2.32 -1.94
N PHE A 86 13.68 2.21 -1.21
CA PHE A 86 13.62 1.93 0.22
C PHE A 86 13.43 3.22 1.02
N GLY A 87 12.65 3.13 2.09
CA GLY A 87 12.51 4.21 3.05
C GLY A 87 13.54 4.03 4.17
N LEU A 88 14.41 5.01 4.32
CA LEU A 88 15.37 5.10 5.41
C LEU A 88 14.82 6.03 6.49
N ARG A 89 15.08 5.71 7.76
CA ARG A 89 14.75 6.66 8.83
C ARG A 89 15.90 7.63 9.01
N ASP A 90 15.61 8.92 8.93
CA ASP A 90 16.57 9.96 9.30
C ASP A 90 16.75 10.05 10.83
N ALA A 91 17.63 10.94 11.28
CA ALA A 91 17.87 11.19 12.71
C ALA A 91 16.59 11.64 13.48
N ASN A 92 15.61 12.20 12.77
CA ASN A 92 14.33 12.65 13.32
C ASN A 92 13.23 11.58 13.21
N LYS A 93 13.57 10.36 12.79
CA LYS A 93 12.66 9.23 12.53
C LYS A 93 11.69 9.45 11.37
N ASN A 94 11.88 10.50 10.57
CA ASN A 94 11.16 10.69 9.32
C ASN A 94 11.63 9.66 8.30
N VAL A 95 10.72 9.23 7.43
CA VAL A 95 11.07 8.36 6.31
C VAL A 95 11.56 9.23 5.16
N VAL A 96 12.83 9.07 4.79
CA VAL A 96 13.42 9.61 3.58
C VAL A 96 13.50 8.48 2.56
N TRP A 97 12.95 8.71 1.38
CA TRP A 97 12.95 7.73 0.32
C TRP A 97 14.25 7.84 -0.47
N ASP A 98 14.93 6.71 -0.59
CA ASP A 98 16.18 6.61 -1.34
C ASP A 98 15.95 6.71 -2.85
N GLU A 99 17.04 6.78 -3.60
CA GLU A 99 17.02 6.63 -5.06
C GLU A 99 16.47 5.26 -5.46
N GLU A 100 15.91 5.22 -6.67
CA GLU A 100 15.40 3.98 -7.22
C GLU A 100 16.53 3.00 -7.51
N THR A 101 16.40 1.80 -6.98
CA THR A 101 17.38 0.71 -7.15
C THR A 101 16.71 -0.50 -7.78
N LEU A 102 17.40 -1.19 -8.67
CA LEU A 102 16.97 -2.48 -9.18
C LEU A 102 17.38 -3.58 -8.21
N ILE A 103 16.41 -4.28 -7.62
CA ILE A 103 16.68 -5.43 -6.76
C ILE A 103 16.33 -6.72 -7.49
N LYS A 104 17.13 -7.77 -7.27
CA LYS A 104 16.74 -9.11 -7.67
C LYS A 104 15.63 -9.60 -6.76
N ILE A 105 14.56 -10.08 -7.38
CA ILE A 105 13.47 -10.74 -6.67
C ILE A 105 13.84 -12.21 -6.55
N ASP A 106 14.00 -12.64 -5.31
CA ASP A 106 14.07 -14.04 -4.94
C ASP A 106 13.01 -14.36 -3.87
N ASP A 107 12.89 -15.64 -3.51
CA ASP A 107 11.93 -16.09 -2.51
C ASP A 107 12.30 -15.67 -1.08
N SER A 108 13.43 -15.00 -0.86
CA SER A 108 13.93 -14.65 0.47
C SER A 108 13.23 -13.46 1.11
N THR A 109 12.52 -12.65 0.32
CA THR A 109 11.86 -11.43 0.80
C THR A 109 10.38 -11.43 0.47
N ARG A 110 9.53 -11.16 1.48
CA ARG A 110 8.10 -10.95 1.29
C ARG A 110 7.78 -9.47 1.33
N PHE A 111 6.99 -9.01 0.36
CA PHE A 111 6.46 -7.66 0.33
C PHE A 111 5.01 -7.68 0.82
N HIS A 112 4.76 -7.11 1.99
CA HIS A 112 3.40 -7.00 2.51
C HIS A 112 2.82 -5.64 2.15
N PHE A 113 1.59 -5.62 1.67
CA PHE A 113 0.89 -4.38 1.33
C PHE A 113 0.66 -3.52 2.58
N PHE A 114 0.89 -2.22 2.44
CA PHE A 114 0.57 -1.22 3.46
C PHE A 114 -0.52 -0.26 2.98
N ASP A 115 -0.28 0.45 1.88
CA ASP A 115 -1.27 1.29 1.17
C ASP A 115 -0.82 1.65 -0.25
N PHE A 116 -1.69 2.34 -0.98
CA PHE A 116 -1.29 3.07 -2.17
C PHE A 116 -0.74 4.45 -1.77
N PHE A 117 0.25 4.94 -2.50
CA PHE A 117 0.99 6.13 -2.16
C PHE A 117 1.09 7.10 -3.35
N ASP A 118 0.93 8.37 -3.03
CA ASP A 118 1.21 9.51 -3.89
C ASP A 118 2.12 10.50 -3.15
N TRP A 119 2.98 11.18 -3.91
CA TRP A 119 3.81 12.27 -3.43
C TRP A 119 2.98 13.52 -3.14
N TYR A 120 1.91 13.74 -3.92
CA TYR A 120 1.08 14.93 -3.83
C TYR A 120 -0.29 14.61 -3.26
N GLN A 121 -0.34 14.39 -1.94
CA GLN A 121 -1.54 13.91 -1.25
C GLN A 121 -2.63 14.96 -1.05
N TYR A 122 -2.34 16.25 -1.26
CA TYR A 122 -3.26 17.35 -0.94
C TYR A 122 -3.97 17.96 -2.15
N GLY A 123 -3.62 17.58 -3.37
CA GLY A 123 -4.34 18.00 -4.56
C GLY A 123 -4.89 16.80 -5.33
N HIS A 124 -4.70 16.79 -6.66
CA HIS A 124 -5.12 15.66 -7.47
C HIS A 124 -4.17 14.47 -7.25
N VAL A 125 -4.71 13.33 -6.83
CA VAL A 125 -3.94 12.10 -6.59
C VAL A 125 -4.08 11.13 -7.76
N ASP A 126 -2.98 10.44 -8.08
CA ASP A 126 -2.93 9.34 -9.05
C ASP A 126 -2.57 7.99 -8.41
N LEU A 127 -2.01 8.02 -7.19
CA LEU A 127 -1.62 6.83 -6.42
C LEU A 127 -0.73 5.85 -7.24
N PRO A 128 0.36 6.33 -7.87
CA PRO A 128 1.16 5.51 -8.78
C PRO A 128 2.00 4.44 -8.06
N PHE A 129 2.23 4.59 -6.76
CA PHE A 129 3.07 3.68 -5.98
C PHE A 129 2.25 2.81 -5.04
N VAL A 130 2.79 1.63 -4.77
CA VAL A 130 2.37 0.74 -3.69
C VAL A 130 3.42 0.83 -2.61
N ARG A 131 3.01 1.24 -1.41
CA ARG A 131 3.86 1.19 -0.23
C ARG A 131 3.76 -0.18 0.39
N VAL A 132 4.90 -0.80 0.60
CA VAL A 132 5.03 -2.14 1.17
C VAL A 132 5.91 -2.13 2.42
N ARG A 133 5.87 -3.24 3.14
CA ARG A 133 6.88 -3.62 4.13
C ARG A 133 7.60 -4.87 3.65
N CYS A 134 8.92 -4.77 3.51
CA CYS A 134 9.80 -5.88 3.18
C CYS A 134 10.12 -6.64 4.46
N ILE A 135 9.79 -7.93 4.51
CA ILE A 135 10.06 -8.81 5.65
C ILE A 135 10.93 -9.98 5.15
N PRO A 136 12.14 -10.20 5.72
CA PRO A 136 12.96 -11.37 5.40
C PRO A 136 12.23 -12.66 5.79
N GLN A 137 12.32 -13.72 4.98
CA GLN A 137 11.69 -15.02 5.28
C GLN A 137 12.16 -15.65 6.60
N THR A 138 13.36 -15.31 7.07
CA THR A 138 14.00 -15.90 8.24
C THR A 138 14.00 -14.98 9.48
N GLY A 139 13.39 -13.80 9.40
CA GLY A 139 13.41 -12.79 10.47
C GLY A 139 12.15 -12.79 11.34
N ASP A 140 12.29 -12.32 12.59
CA ASP A 140 11.17 -12.05 13.49
C ASP A 140 10.32 -10.90 12.93
N GLU A 141 9.05 -11.17 12.62
CA GLU A 141 8.11 -10.24 11.93
C GLU A 141 7.95 -8.87 12.62
N ALA A 142 8.33 -8.76 13.89
CA ALA A 142 8.02 -7.62 14.74
C ALA A 142 8.99 -6.42 14.64
N ASN A 143 10.24 -6.60 14.17
CA ASN A 143 11.27 -5.54 14.31
C ASN A 143 12.05 -5.14 13.05
N GLU A 144 12.01 -5.92 11.96
CA GLU A 144 12.88 -5.69 10.78
C GLU A 144 12.10 -5.47 9.48
N SER A 145 10.95 -4.79 9.55
CA SER A 145 10.21 -4.47 8.33
C SER A 145 10.73 -3.16 7.72
N THR A 146 11.37 -3.23 6.55
CA THR A 146 11.84 -2.03 5.83
C THR A 146 10.71 -1.48 4.96
N PRO A 147 10.32 -0.20 5.09
CA PRO A 147 9.36 0.41 4.17
C PRO A 147 9.95 0.50 2.78
N ALA A 148 9.13 0.24 1.76
CA ALA A 148 9.53 0.45 0.38
C ALA A 148 8.37 0.94 -0.50
N LEU A 149 8.70 1.56 -1.62
CA LEU A 149 7.78 1.96 -2.68
C LEU A 149 8.10 1.19 -3.95
N ILE A 150 7.06 0.68 -4.59
CA ILE A 150 7.10 -0.02 -5.87
C ILE A 150 6.07 0.63 -6.78
N GLU A 151 6.37 0.87 -8.05
CA GLU A 151 5.33 1.31 -8.98
C GLU A 151 4.25 0.24 -9.13
N GLN A 152 2.98 0.67 -9.12
CA GLN A 152 1.83 -0.23 -9.17
C GLN A 152 1.87 -1.16 -10.40
N ARG A 153 2.39 -0.70 -11.55
CA ARG A 153 2.51 -1.51 -12.77
C ARG A 153 3.34 -2.79 -12.59
N TYR A 154 4.24 -2.79 -11.60
CA TYR A 154 5.07 -3.95 -11.26
C TYR A 154 4.45 -4.85 -10.19
N CYS A 155 3.23 -4.55 -9.72
CA CYS A 155 2.60 -5.23 -8.58
C CYS A 155 1.44 -6.14 -9.00
N GLN A 156 1.44 -7.37 -8.51
CA GLN A 156 0.29 -8.23 -8.34
C GLN A 156 -0.03 -8.38 -6.85
N PHE A 157 -1.29 -8.59 -6.53
CA PHE A 157 -1.74 -8.71 -5.14
C PHE A 157 -2.29 -10.10 -4.88
N MET A 158 -1.78 -10.74 -3.83
CA MET A 158 -2.15 -12.10 -3.42
C MET A 158 -2.70 -12.07 -2.01
N LEU A 159 -3.89 -12.63 -1.82
CA LEU A 159 -4.48 -12.84 -0.50
C LEU A 159 -4.07 -14.23 0.03
N VAL A 160 -3.50 -14.25 1.23
CA VAL A 160 -3.23 -15.45 2.01
C VAL A 160 -4.38 -15.63 3.00
N THR A 161 -5.19 -16.66 2.76
CA THR A 161 -6.25 -17.11 3.67
C THR A 161 -5.71 -18.27 4.49
N SER A 162 -5.79 -18.16 5.83
CA SER A 162 -5.48 -19.23 6.78
C SER A 162 -6.43 -20.40 6.65
#